data_AF-A0A1I2RK77-F1
#
_entry.id   AF-A0A1I2RK77-F1
#
_cell.length_a   1.000
_cell.length_b   1.000
_cell.length_c   1.000
_cell.angle_alpha   90.00
_cell.angle_beta   90.00
_cell.angle_gamma   90.00
#
_symmetry.space_group_name_H-M   'P 1'
#
loop_
_entity.id
_entity.type
_entity.pdbx_description
1 polymer ?
#
loop_
_entity_poly.entity_id
_entity_poly.type
_entity_poly.pdbx_seq_one_letter_code
_entity_poly.pdbx_strand_id
1 'polypeptide(L)'
;MISTEHHILPTIRRREPAKAQLVSLALNRDLNVHLSTSGQLLSYEELGKESLSLHAAWELAAHNFLHLSHQEIRSEAIIFDPGGSSSPDGWVLSSPQVEVAGWLAHPRCFHLLEHTLIRRTGCQELAYLLASPHRLYAIPREKLPFWSELIMVSRWLSPVPLIYEHGFPKAHFSLVHAA
;
A
#
# COMPACT_ATOMS: atom_id res chain seq x y z
N MET A 1 3.39 -20.91 -19.72
CA MET A 1 2.94 -21.50 -18.45
C MET A 1 3.88 -21.00 -17.37
N ILE A 2 3.43 -20.07 -16.54
CA ILE A 2 4.25 -19.53 -15.44
C ILE A 2 4.16 -20.54 -14.30
N SER A 3 5.31 -20.95 -13.78
CA SER A 3 5.43 -21.85 -12.62
C SER A 3 4.61 -21.29 -11.46
N THR A 4 3.72 -22.08 -10.88
CA THR A 4 3.03 -21.78 -9.62
C THR A 4 4.01 -21.92 -8.46
N GLU A 5 5.02 -21.05 -8.43
CA GLU A 5 5.84 -20.88 -7.24
C GLU A 5 4.97 -20.25 -6.15
N HIS A 6 4.93 -20.90 -4.98
CA HIS A 6 4.19 -20.47 -3.81
C HIS A 6 4.89 -19.25 -3.22
N HIS A 7 4.74 -18.10 -3.87
CA HIS A 7 5.32 -16.85 -3.38
C HIS A 7 4.57 -16.40 -2.13
N ILE A 8 5.31 -16.23 -1.03
CA ILE A 8 4.82 -15.48 0.13
C ILE A 8 4.74 -14.01 -0.31
N LEU A 9 3.60 -13.37 -0.08
CA LEU A 9 3.33 -11.98 -0.43
C LEU A 9 2.76 -11.20 0.76
N PRO A 10 3.03 -9.89 0.84
CA PRO A 10 2.43 -9.04 1.84
C PRO A 10 1.00 -8.66 1.45
N THR A 11 0.09 -8.74 2.41
CA THR A 11 -1.32 -8.40 2.26
C THR A 11 -1.71 -7.39 3.32
N ILE A 12 -2.08 -6.17 2.91
CA ILE A 12 -2.56 -5.14 3.84
C ILE A 12 -4.04 -5.35 4.12
N ARG A 13 -4.40 -5.29 5.40
CA ARG A 13 -5.78 -5.32 5.88
C ARG A 13 -5.99 -4.23 6.94
N ARG A 14 -7.25 -3.85 7.14
CA ARG A 14 -7.63 -3.07 8.31
C ARG A 14 -7.27 -3.86 9.56
N ARG A 15 -6.82 -3.16 10.59
CA ARG A 15 -6.50 -3.75 11.88
C ARG A 15 -7.78 -4.27 12.52
N GLU A 16 -7.88 -5.59 12.58
CA GLU A 16 -8.89 -6.30 13.34
C GLU A 16 -8.26 -6.84 14.64
N PRO A 17 -9.03 -7.11 15.70
CA PRO A 17 -8.53 -7.83 16.86
C PRO A 17 -7.87 -9.12 16.39
N ALA A 18 -6.61 -9.32 16.79
CA ALA A 18 -5.78 -10.40 16.27
C ALA A 18 -6.47 -11.76 16.49
N LYS A 19 -6.83 -12.44 15.41
CA LYS A 19 -7.08 -13.89 15.47
C LYS A 19 -5.73 -14.53 15.76
N ALA A 20 -5.62 -15.16 16.94
CA ALA A 20 -4.37 -15.56 17.59
C ALA A 20 -3.44 -16.51 16.79
N GLN A 21 -3.76 -16.84 15.54
CA GLN A 21 -3.03 -17.81 14.73
C GLN A 21 -2.38 -17.21 13.48
N LEU A 22 -2.82 -16.04 13.00
CA LEU A 22 -2.31 -15.47 11.74
C LEU A 22 -1.03 -14.66 11.92
N VAL A 23 -0.12 -14.79 10.96
CA VAL A 23 1.06 -13.92 10.85
C VAL A 23 0.57 -12.50 10.59
N SER A 24 0.93 -11.57 11.49
CA SER A 24 0.45 -10.20 11.45
C SER A 24 1.50 -9.24 12.02
N LEU A 25 1.79 -8.17 11.29
CA LEU A 25 2.68 -7.07 11.66
C LEU A 25 1.89 -5.77 11.63
N ALA A 26 1.91 -4.99 12.70
CA ALA A 26 1.24 -3.69 12.72
C ALA A 26 2.03 -2.67 11.88
N LEU A 27 1.38 -2.01 10.93
CA LEU A 27 1.97 -0.90 10.17
C LEU A 27 1.72 0.44 10.86
N ASN A 28 0.47 0.65 11.28
CA ASN A 28 0.05 1.82 12.03
C ASN A 28 -1.16 1.46 12.91
N ARG A 29 -1.89 2.47 13.39
CA ARG A 29 -3.06 2.25 14.27
C ARG A 29 -4.21 1.52 13.55
N ASP A 30 -4.34 1.71 12.25
CA ASP A 30 -5.50 1.26 11.46
C ASP A 30 -5.19 0.10 10.52
N LEU A 31 -3.90 -0.20 10.26
CA LEU A 31 -3.46 -1.17 9.27
C LEU A 31 -2.49 -2.20 9.84
N ASN A 32 -2.69 -3.45 9.42
CA ASN A 32 -1.76 -4.55 9.59
C ASN A 32 -1.31 -5.10 8.23
N VAL A 33 -0.10 -5.66 8.19
CA VAL A 33 0.36 -6.56 7.15
C VAL A 33 0.17 -7.98 7.62
N HIS A 34 -0.44 -8.79 6.79
CA HIS A 34 -0.42 -10.23 6.87
C HIS A 34 0.49 -10.79 5.78
N LEU A 35 0.99 -12.01 5.98
CA LEU A 35 1.65 -12.77 4.92
C LEU A 35 0.63 -13.71 4.30
N SER A 36 0.67 -13.86 2.99
CA SER A 36 -0.20 -14.78 2.25
C SER A 36 0.56 -15.59 1.22
N THR A 37 0.08 -16.80 0.96
CA THR A 37 0.56 -17.65 -0.12
C THR A 37 -0.64 -18.07 -0.95
N SER A 38 -0.59 -17.88 -2.26
CA SER A 38 -1.71 -18.20 -3.16
C SER A 38 -3.05 -17.59 -2.72
N GLY A 39 -3.01 -16.39 -2.12
CA GLY A 39 -4.17 -15.66 -1.62
C GLY A 39 -4.70 -16.09 -0.25
N GLN A 40 -4.11 -17.12 0.38
CA GLN A 40 -4.46 -17.57 1.73
C GLN A 40 -3.53 -16.96 2.76
N LEU A 41 -4.08 -16.41 3.84
CA LEU A 41 -3.28 -15.82 4.92
C LEU A 41 -2.55 -16.92 5.69
N LEU A 42 -1.25 -16.74 5.88
CA LEU A 42 -0.40 -17.67 6.62
C LEU A 42 -0.60 -17.53 8.13
N SER A 43 -0.62 -18.67 8.79
CA SER A 43 -0.53 -18.83 10.23
C SER A 43 0.92 -18.95 10.70
N TYR A 44 1.17 -18.70 11.98
CA TYR A 44 2.48 -18.94 12.59
C TYR A 44 2.90 -20.42 12.54
N GLU A 45 1.93 -21.35 12.54
CA GLU A 45 2.20 -22.78 12.38
C GLU A 45 2.71 -23.11 10.98
N GLU A 46 2.05 -22.57 9.95
CA GLU A 46 2.48 -22.72 8.55
C GLU A 46 3.87 -22.12 8.33
N LEU A 47 4.14 -20.96 8.94
CA LEU A 47 5.47 -20.37 8.88
C LEU A 47 6.54 -21.26 9.54
N GLY A 48 6.18 -21.91 10.66
CA GLY A 48 7.05 -22.87 11.34
C GLY A 48 7.35 -24.11 10.51
N LYS A 49 6.39 -24.60 9.71
CA LYS A 49 6.57 -25.72 8.77
C LYS A 49 7.61 -25.40 7.69
N GLU A 50 7.65 -24.14 7.25
CA GLU A 50 8.64 -23.62 6.29
C GLU A 50 10.00 -23.30 6.93
N SER A 51 10.17 -23.51 8.25
CA SER A 51 11.38 -23.14 9.00
C SER A 51 11.77 -21.66 8.85
N LEU A 52 10.81 -20.78 8.59
CA LEU A 52 11.02 -19.35 8.43
C LEU A 52 10.73 -18.61 9.74
N SER A 53 11.61 -17.68 10.11
CA SER A 53 11.29 -16.69 11.13
C SER A 53 10.32 -15.64 10.56
N LEU A 54 9.58 -14.95 11.42
CA LEU A 54 8.69 -13.86 10.99
C LEU A 54 9.44 -12.79 10.17
N HIS A 55 10.63 -12.41 10.61
CA HIS A 55 11.44 -11.41 9.91
C HIS A 55 11.90 -11.93 8.54
N ALA A 56 12.41 -13.17 8.47
CA ALA A 56 12.83 -13.77 7.20
C ALA A 56 11.66 -13.89 6.21
N ALA A 57 10.47 -14.25 6.71
CA ALA A 57 9.27 -14.34 5.91
C ALA A 57 8.80 -12.97 5.39
N TRP A 58 8.92 -11.92 6.20
CA TRP A 58 8.58 -10.55 5.79
C TRP A 58 9.55 -9.99 4.75
N GLU A 59 10.86 -10.25 4.90
CA GLU A 59 11.88 -9.90 3.90
C GLU A 59 11.66 -10.67 2.58
N LEU A 60 11.37 -11.99 2.66
CA LEU A 60 11.05 -12.80 1.48
C LEU A 60 9.79 -12.31 0.79
N ALA A 61 8.75 -11.94 1.56
CA ALA A 61 7.52 -11.39 1.01
C ALA A 61 7.77 -10.06 0.27
N ALA A 62 8.60 -9.18 0.83
CA ALA A 62 9.01 -7.95 0.16
C ALA A 62 9.78 -8.23 -1.14
N HIS A 63 10.70 -9.20 -1.12
CA HIS A 63 11.45 -9.60 -2.31
C HIS A 63 10.53 -10.12 -3.43
N ASN A 64 9.65 -11.07 -3.10
CA ASN A 64 8.68 -11.65 -4.03
C ASN A 64 7.75 -10.57 -4.59
N PHE A 65 7.25 -9.70 -3.72
CA PHE A 65 6.39 -8.60 -4.13
C PHE A 65 7.09 -7.67 -5.14
N LEU A 66 8.34 -7.29 -4.88
CA LEU A 66 9.11 -6.47 -5.82
C LEU A 66 9.31 -7.19 -7.16
N HIS A 67 9.64 -8.48 -7.15
CA HIS A 67 9.81 -9.26 -8.37
C HIS A 67 8.53 -9.28 -9.24
N LEU A 68 7.37 -9.55 -8.63
CA LEU A 68 6.09 -9.61 -9.33
C LEU A 68 5.57 -8.23 -9.73
N SER A 69 5.74 -7.22 -8.88
CA SER A 69 5.25 -5.86 -9.13
C SER A 69 5.95 -5.19 -10.31
N HIS A 70 7.23 -5.50 -10.55
CA HIS A 70 7.96 -5.03 -11.73
C HIS A 70 7.34 -5.50 -13.05
N GLN A 71 6.62 -6.63 -13.04
CA GLN A 71 6.04 -7.23 -14.23
C GLN A 71 4.59 -6.79 -14.47
N GLU A 72 3.86 -6.45 -13.39
CA GLU A 72 2.39 -6.46 -13.42
C GLU A 72 1.70 -5.16 -12.96
N ILE A 73 2.44 -4.12 -12.59
CA ILE A 73 1.84 -2.86 -12.11
C ILE A 73 1.65 -1.86 -13.24
N ARG A 74 0.41 -1.38 -13.35
CA ARG A 74 0.02 -0.26 -14.20
C ARG A 74 -0.09 0.99 -13.35
N SER A 75 0.51 2.08 -13.84
CA SER A 75 0.36 3.41 -13.25
C SER A 75 -0.35 4.31 -14.27
N GLU A 76 -1.49 4.87 -13.88
CA GLU A 76 -2.27 5.79 -14.71
C GLU A 76 -2.31 7.15 -14.03
N ALA A 77 -2.05 8.21 -14.78
CA ALA A 77 -2.18 9.58 -14.29
C ALA A 77 -3.67 9.91 -14.13
N ILE A 78 -4.03 10.51 -13.00
CA ILE A 78 -5.37 11.03 -12.76
C ILE A 78 -5.32 12.52 -12.94
N ILE A 79 -6.19 13.01 -13.81
CA ILE A 79 -6.51 14.43 -13.89
C ILE A 79 -7.87 14.56 -13.23
N PHE A 80 -7.86 14.97 -11.95
CA PHE A 80 -9.04 15.54 -11.33
C PHE A 80 -8.94 17.03 -11.62
N ASP A 81 -9.95 17.61 -12.27
CA ASP A 81 -9.87 19.00 -12.69
C ASP A 81 -11.17 19.75 -12.39
N PRO A 82 -11.30 20.31 -11.18
CA PRO A 82 -12.38 21.22 -10.88
C PRO A 82 -12.15 22.66 -11.42
N GLY A 83 -11.01 22.96 -12.08
CA GLY A 83 -10.58 24.35 -12.37
C GLY A 83 -9.83 24.64 -13.68
N GLY A 84 -9.71 23.70 -14.61
CA GLY A 84 -8.99 23.85 -15.89
C GLY A 84 -7.50 23.52 -15.89
N SER A 85 -6.93 22.86 -14.87
CA SER A 85 -5.49 22.55 -14.81
C SER A 85 -5.10 21.36 -15.70
N SER A 86 -4.08 21.56 -16.54
CA SER A 86 -3.50 20.51 -17.39
C SER A 86 -2.52 19.57 -16.66
N SER A 87 -2.22 19.80 -15.39
CA SER A 87 -1.29 18.96 -14.61
C SER A 87 -2.05 17.88 -13.83
N PRO A 88 -1.59 16.61 -13.84
CA PRO A 88 -2.22 15.54 -13.06
C PRO A 88 -2.38 15.90 -11.59
N ASP A 89 -3.53 15.53 -11.02
CA ASP A 89 -3.86 15.70 -9.60
C ASP A 89 -3.40 14.51 -8.77
N GLY A 90 -3.03 13.41 -9.42
CA GLY A 90 -2.43 12.25 -8.80
C GLY A 90 -2.20 11.12 -9.78
N TRP A 91 -1.99 9.93 -9.23
CA TRP A 91 -1.75 8.69 -9.95
C TRP A 91 -2.54 7.57 -9.29
N VAL A 92 -3.18 6.71 -10.09
CA VAL A 92 -3.65 5.41 -9.63
C VAL A 92 -2.57 4.38 -9.93
N LEU A 93 -2.17 3.65 -8.90
CA LEU A 93 -1.48 2.38 -9.03
C LEU A 93 -2.52 1.27 -8.90
N SER A 94 -2.56 0.41 -9.91
CA SER A 94 -3.42 -0.77 -9.89
C SER A 94 -2.76 -1.97 -10.57
N SER A 95 -3.14 -3.16 -10.11
CA SER A 95 -2.77 -4.41 -10.74
C SER A 95 -3.88 -5.43 -10.51
N PRO A 96 -4.29 -6.18 -11.55
CA PRO A 96 -5.25 -7.26 -11.39
C PRO A 96 -4.62 -8.50 -10.74
N GLN A 97 -3.29 -8.62 -10.72
CA GLN A 97 -2.58 -9.81 -10.26
C GLN A 97 -1.92 -9.65 -8.89
N VAL A 98 -1.56 -8.41 -8.52
CA VAL A 98 -0.86 -8.11 -7.27
C VAL A 98 -1.66 -7.11 -6.43
N GLU A 99 -1.77 -7.35 -5.12
CA GLU A 99 -2.29 -6.36 -4.18
C GLU A 99 -1.32 -5.18 -4.09
N VAL A 100 -1.53 -4.12 -4.88
CA VAL A 100 -0.66 -2.92 -4.90
C VAL A 100 -0.48 -2.25 -3.55
N ALA A 101 -1.40 -2.49 -2.59
CA ALA A 101 -1.23 -2.09 -1.20
C ALA A 101 0.07 -2.64 -0.59
N GLY A 102 0.55 -3.80 -1.05
CA GLY A 102 1.81 -4.41 -0.63
C GLY A 102 3.04 -3.51 -0.77
N TRP A 103 2.99 -2.46 -1.59
CA TRP A 103 4.04 -1.44 -1.60
C TRP A 103 4.23 -0.75 -0.25
N LEU A 104 3.15 -0.57 0.52
CA LEU A 104 3.19 0.09 1.83
C LEU A 104 3.56 -0.87 2.97
N ALA A 105 3.71 -2.16 2.67
CA ALA A 105 3.85 -3.21 3.68
C ALA A 105 5.27 -3.41 4.21
N HIS A 106 6.28 -2.85 3.52
CA HIS A 106 7.69 -3.03 3.86
C HIS A 106 8.48 -1.75 3.56
N PRO A 107 9.44 -1.35 4.43
CA PRO A 107 10.23 -0.13 4.23
C PRO A 107 10.89 -0.01 2.87
N ARG A 108 11.51 -1.10 2.42
CA ARG A 108 12.14 -1.16 1.10
C ARG A 108 11.16 -0.93 -0.04
N CYS A 109 9.98 -1.56 0.02
CA CYS A 109 8.96 -1.40 -1.01
C CYS A 109 8.46 0.04 -1.02
N PHE A 110 8.10 0.58 0.14
CA PHE A 110 7.49 1.90 0.21
C PHE A 110 8.48 2.99 -0.22
N HIS A 111 9.75 2.86 0.19
CA HIS A 111 10.82 3.75 -0.28
C HIS A 111 10.98 3.74 -1.80
N LEU A 112 10.97 2.55 -2.43
CA LEU A 112 11.07 2.44 -3.88
C LEU A 112 9.88 3.07 -4.58
N LEU A 113 8.67 2.88 -4.06
CA LEU A 113 7.46 3.52 -4.58
C LEU A 113 7.55 5.05 -4.48
N GLU A 114 7.78 5.58 -3.27
CA GLU A 114 7.85 7.01 -2.97
C GLU A 114 8.87 7.70 -3.88
N HIS A 115 10.10 7.20 -3.88
CA HIS A 115 11.18 7.81 -4.64
C HIS A 115 11.00 7.67 -6.16
N THR A 116 10.34 6.60 -6.63
CA THR A 116 10.03 6.45 -8.05
C THR A 116 8.96 7.43 -8.50
N LEU A 117 7.91 7.62 -7.70
CA LEU A 117 6.84 8.57 -8.01
C LEU A 117 7.38 10.00 -7.94
N ILE A 118 8.05 10.41 -6.85
CA ILE A 118 8.67 11.74 -6.73
C ILE A 118 9.54 12.07 -7.95
N ARG A 119 10.41 11.14 -8.38
CA ARG A 119 11.26 11.36 -9.56
C ARG A 119 10.48 11.47 -10.88
N ARG A 120 9.37 10.74 -11.02
CA ARG A 120 8.53 10.78 -12.22
C ARG A 120 7.67 12.03 -12.28
N THR A 121 7.25 12.56 -11.13
CA THR A 121 6.23 13.59 -11.04
C THR A 121 6.79 14.97 -10.71
N GLY A 122 7.99 15.02 -10.13
CA GLY A 122 8.60 16.26 -9.63
C GLY A 122 7.99 16.77 -8.33
N CYS A 123 7.03 16.05 -7.74
CA CYS A 123 6.43 16.41 -6.46
C CYS A 123 7.46 16.25 -5.33
N GLN A 124 7.41 17.11 -4.32
CA GLN A 124 8.30 16.98 -3.16
C GLN A 124 7.79 15.97 -2.13
N GLU A 125 6.47 15.92 -1.92
CA GLU A 125 5.83 15.03 -0.96
C GLU A 125 4.55 14.45 -1.54
N LEU A 126 4.30 13.17 -1.27
CA LEU A 126 3.09 12.48 -1.70
C LEU A 126 2.23 12.08 -0.49
N ALA A 127 0.92 12.11 -0.71
CA ALA A 127 -0.06 11.47 0.15
C ALA A 127 -0.66 10.26 -0.59
N TYR A 128 -0.88 9.19 0.17
CA TYR A 128 -1.33 7.90 -0.31
C TYR A 128 -2.73 7.61 0.19
N LEU A 129 -3.62 7.32 -0.74
CA LEU A 129 -5.01 7.02 -0.46
C LEU A 129 -5.27 5.56 -0.82
N LEU A 130 -5.54 4.75 0.19
CA LEU A 130 -5.63 3.30 0.04
C LEU A 130 -7.09 2.87 -0.07
N ALA A 131 -7.64 2.87 -1.29
CA ALA A 131 -9.05 2.55 -1.53
C ALA A 131 -9.35 1.07 -1.35
N SER A 132 -8.50 0.20 -1.90
CA SER A 132 -8.63 -1.26 -1.79
C SER A 132 -7.24 -1.91 -1.84
N PRO A 133 -7.12 -3.23 -1.57
CA PRO A 133 -5.85 -3.93 -1.70
C PRO A 133 -5.20 -3.80 -3.10
N HIS A 134 -6.02 -3.65 -4.15
CA HIS A 134 -5.57 -3.57 -5.55
C HIS A 134 -5.59 -2.16 -6.14
N ARG A 135 -5.92 -1.14 -5.34
CA ARG A 135 -5.98 0.24 -5.82
C ARG A 135 -5.42 1.21 -4.77
N LEU A 136 -4.29 1.79 -5.12
CA LEU A 136 -3.58 2.80 -4.33
C LEU A 136 -3.52 4.09 -5.16
N TYR A 137 -3.93 5.20 -4.58
CA TYR A 137 -3.75 6.51 -5.20
C TYR A 137 -2.55 7.19 -4.54
N ALA A 138 -1.72 7.84 -5.34
CA ALA A 138 -0.68 8.73 -4.88
C ALA A 138 -0.99 10.12 -5.41
N ILE A 139 -1.07 11.11 -4.53
CA ILE A 139 -1.41 12.49 -4.89
C ILE A 139 -0.34 13.42 -4.29
N PRO A 140 -0.01 14.55 -4.93
CA PRO A 140 0.83 15.56 -4.30
C PRO A 140 0.20 16.01 -2.98
N ARG A 141 0.98 16.09 -1.91
CA ARG A 141 0.44 16.34 -0.56
C ARG A 141 -0.29 17.69 -0.49
N GLU A 142 0.20 18.70 -1.19
CA GLU A 142 -0.42 20.02 -1.30
C GLU A 142 -1.81 20.00 -1.94
N LYS A 143 -2.12 18.98 -2.76
CA LYS A 143 -3.42 18.80 -3.39
C LYS A 143 -4.43 18.03 -2.53
N LEU A 144 -3.99 17.49 -1.39
CA LEU A 144 -4.83 16.69 -0.50
C LEU A 144 -6.14 17.37 -0.05
N PRO A 145 -6.20 18.68 0.23
CA PRO A 145 -7.46 19.35 0.56
C PRO A 145 -8.55 19.22 -0.52
N PHE A 146 -8.18 19.18 -1.80
CA PHE A 146 -9.12 19.04 -2.93
C PHE A 146 -9.69 17.62 -3.04
N TRP A 147 -9.04 16.64 -2.40
CA TRP A 147 -9.47 15.24 -2.38
C TRP A 147 -10.30 14.89 -1.14
N SER A 148 -10.49 15.84 -0.21
CA SER A 148 -11.19 15.64 1.07
C SER A 148 -12.60 15.07 0.91
N GLU A 149 -13.38 15.56 -0.05
CA GLU A 149 -14.74 15.08 -0.32
C GLU A 149 -14.76 13.62 -0.79
N LEU A 150 -13.82 13.22 -1.66
CA LEU A 150 -13.69 11.84 -2.14
C LEU A 150 -13.28 10.88 -1.02
N ILE A 151 -12.43 11.34 -0.09
CA ILE A 151 -12.00 10.56 1.07
C ILE A 151 -13.19 10.28 2.00
N MET A 152 -14.00 11.31 2.28
CA MET A 152 -15.06 11.24 3.29
C MET A 152 -16.24 10.33 2.91
N VAL A 153 -16.55 10.18 1.63
CA VAL A 153 -17.68 9.35 1.15
C VAL A 153 -17.31 7.88 0.93
N SER A 154 -16.04 7.53 1.07
CA SER A 154 -15.52 6.24 0.59
C SER A 154 -15.22 5.23 1.69
N ARG A 155 -15.55 3.95 1.45
CA ARG A 155 -15.18 2.82 2.34
C ARG A 155 -13.75 2.33 2.07
N TRP A 156 -12.78 3.22 2.16
CA TRP A 156 -11.39 2.92 1.84
C TRP A 156 -10.71 2.01 2.86
N LEU A 157 -9.77 1.20 2.41
CA LEU A 157 -9.02 0.32 3.30
C LEU A 157 -8.33 1.10 4.42
N SER A 158 -7.70 2.25 4.11
CA SER A 158 -7.30 3.23 5.12
C SER A 158 -8.30 4.39 5.19
N PRO A 159 -8.82 4.75 6.38
CA PRO A 159 -9.82 5.81 6.52
C PRO A 159 -9.22 7.22 6.43
N VAL A 160 -7.89 7.32 6.46
CA VAL A 160 -7.15 8.58 6.43
C VAL A 160 -6.02 8.50 5.41
N PRO A 161 -5.58 9.64 4.84
CA PRO A 161 -4.40 9.68 4.00
C PRO A 161 -3.17 9.17 4.74
N LEU A 162 -2.30 8.46 4.02
CA LEU A 162 -1.02 7.97 4.52
C LEU A 162 0.11 8.78 3.91
N ILE A 163 1.16 9.04 4.68
CA ILE A 163 2.40 9.66 4.19
C ILE A 163 3.58 8.73 4.41
N TYR A 164 4.62 8.90 3.61
CA TYR A 164 5.90 8.23 3.81
C TYR A 164 6.62 8.84 5.01
N GLU A 165 6.83 8.06 6.07
CA GLU A 165 7.65 8.47 7.21
C GLU A 165 8.56 7.30 7.64
N HIS A 166 9.87 7.49 7.56
CA HIS A 166 10.88 6.49 7.94
C HIS A 166 10.68 5.11 7.30
N GLY A 167 10.16 5.06 6.06
CA GLY A 167 9.88 3.80 5.36
C GLY A 167 8.49 3.21 5.64
N PHE A 168 7.72 3.78 6.56
CA PHE A 168 6.41 3.23 6.95
C PHE A 168 5.26 4.20 6.64
N PRO A 169 4.04 3.67 6.41
CA PRO A 169 2.86 4.49 6.21
C PRO A 169 2.36 5.09 7.52
N LYS A 170 2.50 6.41 7.65
CA LYS A 170 1.95 7.18 8.76
C LYS A 170 0.63 7.84 8.39
N ALA A 171 -0.36 7.72 9.28
CA ALA A 171 -1.63 8.42 9.14
C ALA A 171 -1.44 9.94 9.21
N HIS A 172 -2.05 10.65 8.27
CA HIS A 172 -2.02 12.10 8.15
C HIS A 172 -3.39 12.70 8.49
N PHE A 173 -3.50 13.28 9.69
CA PHE A 173 -4.77 13.76 10.27
C PHE A 173 -5.08 15.24 10.02
N SER A 174 -4.25 15.95 9.25
CA SER A 174 -4.41 17.41 9.09
C SER A 174 -5.68 17.84 8.37
N LEU A 175 -6.44 16.91 7.76
CA LEU A 175 -7.74 17.20 7.16
C LEU A 175 -8.90 17.31 8.19
N VAL A 176 -8.68 16.98 9.47
CA VAL A 176 -9.77 16.89 10.47
C VAL A 176 -9.98 18.19 11.27
N HIS A 177 -9.22 19.26 11.02
CA HIS A 177 -9.33 20.53 11.76
C HIS A 177 -9.82 21.73 10.93
N ALA A 178 -10.48 21.48 9.79
CA ALA A 178 -11.18 22.51 9.04
C ALA A 178 -12.70 22.25 9.07
N ALA A 179 -13.29 22.36 10.25
CA ALA A 179 -14.72 22.58 10.47
C ALA A 179 -14.92 23.26 11.82
#